data_AF-A0A660L1H1-F1
#
_entry.id   AF-A0A660L1H1-F1
#
_cell.length_a   1.000
_cell.length_b   1.000
_cell.length_c   1.000
_cell.angle_alpha   90.00
_cell.angle_beta   90.00
_cell.angle_gamma   90.00
#
_symmetry.space_group_name_H-M   'P 1'
#
loop_
_entity.id
_entity.type
_entity.pdbx_description
1 polymer ?
#
loop_
_entity_poly.entity_id
_entity_poly.type
_entity_poly.pdbx_seq_one_letter_code
_entity_poly.pdbx_strand_id
1 'polypeptide(L)' 'MPPLPREGADVTIVWLGGTEQGVIERLEDGGRAAVVVTEAGEVLRFVLMASADYLTVDRSARLRL' A
#
# COMPACT_ATOMS: atom_id res chain seq x y z
N MET A 1 1.00 -7.36 -16.97
CA MET A 1 0.80 -7.73 -15.55
C MET A 1 1.29 -6.55 -14.74
N PRO A 2 0.51 -5.96 -13.82
CA PRO A 2 1.04 -4.93 -12.94
C PRO A 2 2.23 -5.50 -12.15
N PRO A 3 3.25 -4.67 -11.85
CA PRO A 3 4.40 -5.12 -11.08
C PRO A 3 3.95 -5.65 -9.72
N LEU A 4 4.57 -6.74 -9.27
CA LEU A 4 4.31 -7.28 -7.94
C LEU A 4 4.81 -6.27 -6.89
N PRO A 5 4.06 -6.06 -5.79
CA PRO A 5 4.55 -5.24 -4.69
C PRO A 5 5.86 -5.83 -4.17
N ARG A 6 6.84 -4.96 -3.96
CA ARG A 6 8.16 -5.32 -3.43
C ARG A 6 8.57 -4.28 -2.40
N GLU A 7 9.37 -4.72 -1.44
CA GLU A 7 9.94 -3.84 -0.43
C GLU A 7 10.82 -2.76 -1.09
N GLY A 8 10.76 -1.54 -0.56
CA GLY A 8 11.41 -0.36 -1.09
C GLY A 8 10.78 0.23 -2.35
N ALA A 9 9.62 -0.27 -2.82
CA ALA A 9 8.94 0.35 -3.95
C ALA A 9 8.16 1.59 -3.54
N ASP A 10 8.28 2.66 -4.33
CA ASP A 10 7.42 3.82 -4.27
C ASP A 10 6.00 3.46 -4.67
N VAL A 11 5.03 4.05 -3.99
CA VAL A 11 3.61 3.75 -4.15
C VAL A 11 2.76 5.00 -3.97
N THR A 12 1.65 5.06 -4.70
CA THR A 12 0.64 6.10 -4.47
C THR A 12 -0.47 5.55 -3.60
N ILE A 13 -0.71 6.22 -2.47
CA ILE A 13 -1.85 5.99 -1.59
C ILE A 13 -2.98 6.90 -2.03
N VAL A 14 -4.17 6.36 -2.19
CA VAL A 14 -5.37 7.13 -2.54
C VAL A 14 -6.32 7.10 -1.34
N TRP A 15 -6.53 8.29 -0.78
CA TRP A 15 -7.46 8.60 0.29
C TRP A 15 -8.83 9.00 -0.29
N LEU A 16 -9.85 9.10 0.56
CA LEU A 16 -11.18 9.59 0.18
C LEU A 16 -11.20 11.04 -0.34
N GLY A 17 -10.14 11.82 -0.11
CA GLY A 17 -10.05 13.24 -0.51
C GLY A 17 -8.77 13.64 -1.25
N GLY A 18 -7.90 12.69 -1.59
CA GLY A 18 -6.61 13.03 -2.20
C GLY A 18 -5.70 11.83 -2.42
N THR A 19 -4.47 12.12 -2.82
CA THR A 19 -3.42 11.13 -3.00
C THR A 19 -2.16 11.57 -2.29
N GLU A 20 -1.39 10.60 -1.86
CA GLU A 20 -0.12 10.79 -1.16
C GLU A 20 0.89 9.76 -1.68
N GLN A 21 2.18 10.07 -1.62
CA GLN A 21 3.22 9.10 -1.91
C GLN A 21 3.65 8.37 -0.62
N GLY A 22 4.15 7.16 -0.80
CA GLY A 22 4.76 6.39 0.26
C GLY A 22 5.70 5.34 -0.31
N VAL A 23 6.27 4.54 0.59
CA VAL A 23 7.17 3.44 0.24
C VAL A 23 6.70 2.18 0.95
N ILE A 24 6.68 1.04 0.25
CA ILE A 24 6.50 -0.26 0.90
C ILE A 24 7.73 -0.54 1.75
N GLU A 25 7.61 -0.40 3.07
CA GLU A 25 8.71 -0.67 4.00
C GLU A 25 8.97 -2.18 4.10
N ARG A 26 7.91 -2.98 4.21
CA ARG A 26 8.01 -4.45 4.29
C ARG A 26 6.74 -5.16 3.82
N LEU A 27 6.89 -6.42 3.44
CA LEU A 27 5.78 -7.33 3.19
C LEU A 27 5.54 -8.25 4.38
N GLU A 28 4.28 -8.43 4.75
CA GLU A 28 3.84 -9.29 5.85
C GLU A 28 2.98 -10.46 5.32
N ASP A 29 2.67 -11.41 6.21
CA ASP A 29 1.79 -12.56 5.92
C ASP A 29 2.22 -13.40 4.70
N GLY A 30 3.53 -13.49 4.45
CA GLY A 30 4.07 -14.18 3.29
C GLY A 30 3.74 -13.49 1.96
N GLY A 31 3.65 -12.15 1.97
CA GLY A 31 3.31 -11.35 0.78
C GLY A 31 1.81 -11.15 0.57
N ARG A 32 1.00 -11.28 1.64
CA ARG A 32 -0.44 -11.01 1.60
C ARG A 32 -0.81 -9.67 2.21
N ALA A 33 0.14 -8.98 2.82
CA ALA A 33 -0.02 -7.62 3.31
C ALA A 33 1.23 -6.80 3.03
N ALA A 34 1.07 -5.49 2.87
CA ALA A 34 2.16 -4.54 2.72
C ALA A 34 2.06 -3.48 3.82
N VAL A 35 3.18 -3.19 4.45
CA VAL A 35 3.34 -2.03 5.34
C VAL A 35 3.93 -0.91 4.52
N VAL A 36 3.25 0.23 4.47
CA VAL A 36 3.62 1.41 3.70
C VAL A 36 3.87 2.55 4.66
N VAL A 37 5.02 3.21 4.50
CA VAL A 37 5.34 4.45 5.21
C VAL A 37 5.08 5.61 4.25
N THR A 38 4.24 6.55 4.65
CA THR A 38 3.92 7.73 3.84
C THR A 38 5.02 8.79 3.93
N GLU A 39 5.01 9.78 3.04
CA GLU A 39 5.93 10.94 3.13
C GLU A 39 5.78 11.71 4.44
N ALA A 40 4.56 11.75 5.01
CA ALA A 40 4.31 12.35 6.32
C ALA A 40 4.81 11.49 7.51
N GLY A 41 5.32 10.28 7.25
CA GLY A 41 5.80 9.35 8.26
C GLY A 41 4.70 8.49 8.90
N GLU A 42 3.50 8.47 8.33
CA GLU A 42 2.43 7.59 8.80
C GLU A 42 2.70 6.14 8.37
N VAL A 43 2.34 5.18 9.22
CA VAL A 43 2.52 3.75 8.94
C VAL A 43 1.15 3.14 8.67
N LEU A 44 0.95 2.67 7.43
CA LEU A 44 -0.29 2.09 6.95
C LEU A 44 -0.09 0.62 6.61
N ARG A 45 -1.12 -0.18 6.88
CA ARG A 45 -1.12 -1.60 6.55
C ARG A 45 -2.21 -1.90 5.53
N PHE A 46 -1.80 -2.39 4.37
CA PHE A 46 -2.68 -2.78 3.26
C PHE A 46 -2.76 -4.31 3.16
N VAL A 47 -3.96 -4.83 2.96
CA VAL A 47 -4.17 -6.24 2.60
C VAL A 47 -4.10 -6.35 1.08
N LEU A 48 -3.26 -7.26 0.60
CA LEU A 48 -3.06 -7.50 -0.81
C LEU A 48 -4.15 -8.43 -1.35
N MET A 49 -4.96 -7.94 -2.28
CA MET A 49 -6.04 -8.72 -2.90
C MET A 49 -5.53 -9.48 -4.13
N ALA A 50 -6.37 -10.38 -4.65
CA ALA A 50 -6.12 -11.02 -5.94
C ALA A 50 -6.24 -10.03 -7.12
N SER A 51 -6.91 -8.89 -6.92
CA SER A 51 -6.90 -7.75 -7.83
C SER A 51 -5.66 -6.89 -7.64
N ALA A 52 -5.33 -6.06 -8.64
CA ALA A 52 -4.22 -5.09 -8.56
C ALA A 52 -4.50 -3.90 -7.61
N ASP A 53 -5.56 -3.99 -6.81
CA ASP A 53 -5.98 -2.98 -5.84
C ASP A 53 -5.74 -3.54 -4.44
N TYR A 54 -5.19 -2.70 -3.58
CA TYR A 54 -4.87 -3.08 -2.19
C TYR A 54 -5.51 -2.07 -1.25
N LEU A 55 -5.99 -2.52 -0.10
CA LEU A 55 -6.83 -1.71 0.78
C LEU A 55 -6.38 -1.81 2.23
N THR A 56 -6.54 -0.72 2.98
CA THR A 56 -6.45 -0.78 4.44
C THR A 56 -7.57 -1.63 5.02
N VAL A 57 -7.39 -2.13 6.25
CA VAL A 57 -8.37 -2.97 6.94
C VAL A 57 -9.72 -2.26 7.10
N ASP A 58 -9.68 -0.96 7.36
CA ASP A 58 -10.84 -0.08 7.51
C ASP A 58 -11.35 0.52 6.19
N ARG A 59 -10.67 0.24 5.05
CA ARG A 59 -10.97 0.77 3.72
C ARG A 59 -10.89 2.30 3.59
N SER A 60 -10.22 2.97 4.52
CA SER A 60 -9.98 4.41 4.45
C SER A 60 -9.03 4.80 3.30
N ALA A 61 -8.15 3.88 2.89
CA ALA A 61 -7.20 4.09 1.81
C ALA A 61 -7.05 2.90 0.88
N ARG A 62 -6.59 3.17 -0.34
CA ARG A 62 -6.14 2.17 -1.30
C ARG A 62 -4.72 2.45 -1.79
N LEU A 63 -4.02 1.41 -2.21
CA LEU A 63 -2.69 1.49 -2.77
C LEU A 63 -2.74 1.29 -4.29
N ARG A 64 -2.01 2.11 -5.04
CA ARG A 64 -1.77 1.98 -6.49
C ARG A 64 -0.27 1.85 -6.73
N LEU A 65 0.13 0.73 -7.34
CA LEU A 65 1.49 0.42 -7.80
C LEU A 65 1.73 0.94 -9.21
#